data_AF-A0A438GWV5-F1
#
_entry.id   AF-A0A438GWV5-F1
#
_cell.length_a   1.000
_cell.length_b   1.000
_cell.length_c   1.000
_cell.angle_alpha   90.00
_cell.angle_beta   90.00
_cell.angle_gamma   90.00
#
_symmetry.space_group_name_H-M   'P 1'
#
loop_
_entity.id
_entity.type
_entity.pdbx_description
1 polymer ?
#
loop_
_entity_poly.entity_id
_entity_poly.type
_entity_poly.pdbx_seq_one_letter_code
_entity_poly.pdbx_strand_id
1 'polypeptide(L)' 'MERKIHLINWEVVCTQKEKGGLGIRKIDLFNKALLGKWIWRFAFEKDILWKKVIGVKYGQEGFG' A
#
# COMPACT_ATOMS: atom_id res chain seq x y z
N MET A 1 -36.60 -0.38 -2.87
CA MET A 1 -35.63 0.03 -3.90
C MET A 1 -34.27 -0.52 -3.47
N GLU A 2 -33.83 -1.63 -4.06
CA GLU A 2 -32.51 -2.19 -3.79
C GLU A 2 -31.44 -1.36 -4.50
N ARG A 3 -30.40 -0.93 -3.78
CA ARG A 3 -29.25 -0.26 -4.40
C ARG A 3 -28.34 -1.32 -5.01
N LYS A 4 -28.31 -1.42 -6.34
CA LYS A 4 -27.30 -2.23 -7.03
C LYS A 4 -25.92 -1.61 -6.83
N ILE A 5 -24.96 -2.42 -6.42
CA ILE A 5 -23.56 -2.02 -6.34
C ILE A 5 -23.04 -1.87 -7.77
N HIS A 6 -22.67 -0.66 -8.15
CA HIS A 6 -22.00 -0.40 -9.42
C HIS A 6 -20.54 -0.80 -9.31
N LEU A 7 -20.16 -1.90 -9.96
CA LEU A 7 -18.76 -2.30 -10.03
C LEU A 7 -18.00 -1.33 -10.94
N ILE A 8 -16.88 -0.83 -10.45
CA ILE A 8 -16.02 0.11 -11.17
C ILE A 8 -14.93 -0.69 -11.90
N ASN A 9 -14.79 -0.45 -13.20
CA ASN A 9 -13.63 -0.97 -13.95
C ASN A 9 -12.40 -0.08 -13.69
N TRP A 10 -11.55 -0.53 -12.79
CA TRP A 10 -10.33 0.19 -12.39
C TRP A 10 -9.31 0.35 -13.52
N GLU A 11 -9.31 -0.52 -14.53
CA GLU A 11 -8.40 -0.38 -15.68
C GLU A 11 -8.74 0.85 -16.51
N VAL A 12 -10.03 1.09 -16.75
CA VAL A 12 -10.52 2.28 -17.46
C VAL A 12 -10.26 3.53 -16.62
N VAL A 13 -10.58 3.48 -15.32
CA VAL A 13 -10.36 4.61 -14.42
C VAL A 13 -8.88 5.03 -14.34
N CYS A 14 -7.97 4.06 -14.31
CA CYS A 14 -6.53 4.33 -14.24
C CYS A 14 -5.91 4.71 -15.60
N THR A 15 -6.67 4.62 -16.69
CA THR A 15 -6.21 5.03 -18.02
C THR A 15 -6.08 6.55 -18.08
N GLN A 16 -5.16 7.04 -18.91
CA GLN A 16 -4.93 8.47 -19.12
C GLN A 16 -6.20 9.21 -19.60
N LYS A 17 -6.32 10.49 -19.24
CA LYS A 17 -7.49 11.32 -19.61
C LYS A 17 -7.62 11.46 -21.12
N GLU A 18 -6.50 11.59 -21.82
CA GLU A 18 -6.41 11.69 -23.28
C GLU A 18 -6.88 10.41 -23.99
N LYS A 19 -6.95 9.29 -23.25
CA LYS A 19 -7.40 7.98 -23.72
C LYS A 19 -8.76 7.58 -23.14
N GLY A 20 -9.51 8.54 -22.58
CA GLY A 20 -10.87 8.31 -22.07
C GLY A 20 -10.96 7.76 -20.64
N GLY A 21 -9.85 7.72 -19.89
CA GLY A 21 -9.85 7.36 -18.46
C GLY A 21 -9.86 8.59 -17.54
N LEU A 22 -9.69 8.37 -16.22
CA LEU A 22 -9.60 9.47 -15.24
C LEU A 22 -8.17 9.88 -14.90
N GLY A 23 -7.18 9.14 -15.39
CA GLY A 23 -5.76 9.38 -15.11
C GLY A 23 -5.34 9.07 -13.68
N ILE A 24 -6.16 8.29 -12.95
CA ILE A 24 -5.86 7.92 -11.56
C ILE A 24 -4.70 6.92 -11.54
N ARG A 25 -3.77 7.09 -10.60
CA ARG A 25 -2.66 6.16 -10.47
C ARG A 25 -3.17 4.79 -10.03
N LYS A 26 -2.65 3.73 -10.66
CA LYS A 26 -2.84 2.35 -10.24
C LYS A 26 -2.41 2.17 -8.77
N ILE A 27 -3.40 2.01 -7.89
CA ILE A 27 -3.22 1.95 -6.44
C ILE A 27 -2.41 0.71 -6.05
N ASP A 28 -2.59 -0.41 -6.75
CA ASP A 28 -1.84 -1.65 -6.50
C ASP A 28 -0.33 -1.45 -6.69
N LEU A 29 0.07 -0.81 -7.79
CA LEU A 29 1.47 -0.48 -8.08
C LEU A 29 2.03 0.52 -7.06
N PHE A 30 1.24 1.55 -6.73
CA PHE A 30 1.64 2.57 -5.77
C PHE A 30 1.84 1.98 -4.37
N ASN A 31 0.93 1.13 -3.91
CA ASN A 31 1.01 0.46 -2.62
C ASN A 31 2.20 -0.50 -2.56
N LYS A 32 2.50 -1.24 -3.64
CA LYS A 32 3.71 -2.08 -3.72
C LYS A 32 5.00 -1.25 -3.58
N ALA A 33 5.08 -0.11 -4.26
CA ALA A 33 6.22 0.79 -4.15
C ALA A 33 6.37 1.37 -2.74
N LEU A 34 5.26 1.80 -2.12
CA LEU A 34 5.25 2.28 -0.74
C LEU A 34 5.67 1.19 0.24
N LEU A 35 5.14 -0.04 0.08
CA LEU A 35 5.51 -1.17 0.92
C LEU A 35 7.00 -1.47 0.82
N GLY A 36 7.58 -1.47 -0.39
CA GLY A 36 9.02 -1.62 -0.59
C GLY A 36 9.83 -0.54 0.13
N LYS A 37 9.39 0.73 0.06
CA LYS A 37 10.01 1.84 0.81
C LYS A 37 9.92 1.62 2.33
N TRP A 38 8.78 1.15 2.83
CA TRP A 38 8.59 0.84 4.25
C TRP A 38 9.47 -0.32 4.73
N ILE A 39 9.59 -1.39 3.93
CA ILE A 39 10.50 -2.51 4.22
C ILE A 39 11.94 -2.04 4.25
N TRP A 40 12.35 -1.21 3.28
CA TRP A 40 13.70 -0.64 3.26
C TRP A 40 13.99 0.19 4.51
N ARG A 41 13.08 1.08 4.90
CA ARG A 41 13.21 1.85 6.15
C ARG A 41 13.29 0.94 7.37
N PHE A 42 12.44 -0.08 7.44
CA PHE A 42 12.48 -1.06 8.51
C PHE A 42 13.84 -1.76 8.61
N ALA A 43 14.47 -2.10 7.48
CA ALA A 43 15.79 -2.76 7.48
C ALA A 43 16.93 -1.81 7.89
N PHE A 44 16.96 -0.57 7.38
CA PHE A 44 18.11 0.32 7.50
C PHE A 44 18.06 1.32 8.65
N GLU A 45 16.87 1.78 9.03
CA GLU A 45 16.72 2.74 10.13
C GLU A 45 16.98 2.02 11.47
N LYS A 46 17.98 2.47 12.21
CA LYS A 46 18.32 1.97 13.56
C LYS A 46 17.61 2.82 14.61
N ASP A 47 17.14 2.19 15.68
CA ASP A 47 16.59 2.84 16.88
C ASP A 47 15.37 3.77 16.73
N ILE A 48 14.43 3.45 15.84
CA ILE A 48 13.18 4.21 15.73
C ILE A 48 12.03 3.50 16.46
N LEU A 49 11.23 4.28 17.21
CA LEU A 49 10.15 3.77 18.07
C LEU A 49 9.16 2.87 17.32
N TRP A 50 8.70 3.27 16.13
CA TRP A 50 7.74 2.48 15.36
C TRP A 50 8.31 1.10 14.98
N LYS A 51 9.61 1.01 14.66
CA LYS A 51 10.29 -0.26 14.37
C LYS A 51 10.34 -1.15 15.61
N LYS A 52 10.64 -0.58 16.78
CA LYS A 52 10.62 -1.30 18.08
C LYS A 52 9.22 -1.85 18.38
N VAL A 53 8.19 -1.02 18.22
CA VAL A 53 6.78 -1.43 18.42
C VAL A 53 6.39 -2.58 17.49
N ILE A 54 6.77 -2.51 16.21
CA ILE A 54 6.51 -3.58 15.23
C ILE A 54 7.29 -4.85 15.60
N GLY A 55 8.55 -4.72 16.03
CA GLY A 55 9.37 -5.84 16.49
C GLY A 55 8.77 -6.58 17.69
N VAL A 56 8.30 -5.85 18.70
CA VAL A 56 7.61 -6.41 19.88
C VAL A 56 6.27 -7.03 19.51
N LYS A 57 5.47 -6.36 18.68
CA LYS A 57 4.13 -6.83 18.31
C LYS A 57 4.15 -8.10 17.46
N TYR A 58 5.13 -8.24 16.57
CA TYR A 58 5.20 -9.32 15.59
C TYR A 58 6.39 -10.28 15.81
N GLY A 59 7.10 -10.18 16.94
CA GLY A 59 8.02 -11.22 17.42
C GLY A 59 9.38 -11.30 16.72
N GLN A 60 9.99 -10.17 16.33
CA GLN A 60 11.40 -10.20 15.88
C GLN A 60 12.41 -10.29 17.03
N GLU A 61 11.98 -10.07 18.27
CA GLU A 61 12.71 -10.51 19.46
C GLU A 61 12.08 -11.82 19.91
N GLY A 62 12.63 -12.93 19.42
CA GLY A 62 12.48 -14.20 20.12
C GLY A 62 13.12 -14.07 21.49
N PHE A 63 12.33 -13.69 22.49
CA PHE A 63 12.53 -14.21 23.84
C PHE A 63 12.09 -15.68 23.80
N GLY A 64 12.98 -16.52 23.27
CA GLY A 64 13.17 -17.86 23.81
C GLY A 64 13.96 -17.75 25.12
#